data_AF-A0AAD8YDZ9-F1
#
_entry.id   AF-A0AAD8YDZ9-F1
#
_cell.length_a   1.000
_cell.length_b   1.000
_cell.length_c   1.000
_cell.angle_alpha   90.00
_cell.angle_beta   90.00
_cell.angle_gamma   90.00
#
_symmetry.space_group_name_H-M   'P 1'
#
loop_
_entity.id
_entity.type
_entity.pdbx_description
1 polymer ?
#
loop_
_entity_poly.entity_id
_entity_poly.type
_entity_poly.pdbx_seq_one_letter_code
_entity_poly.pdbx_strand_id
1 'polypeptide(L)'
;MRVLQPIFSRPKLRSRLLSKPPFRFIHDIVFAIIQSTKFPPTGLFTEAELDSSTFKNNKEAKIAFLDKLIALVNASRESPVLVESRNIVAGAQPASTLNLLVAFGKLAQDDDIDHASLIQLTTRTEMAEEESKVDGTSEETKEDFDESKVYENDIVEEGKDDDLGEVCNSECFQSMSMTDAIARIIESASIIESLFTER
;
A
#
# COMPACT_ATOMS: atom_id res chain seq x y z
N MET A 1 -8.16 5.37 6.62
CA MET A 1 -7.33 6.54 6.97
C MET A 1 -7.24 6.87 8.46
N ARG A 2 -8.18 6.44 9.32
CA ARG A 2 -8.13 6.71 10.77
C ARG A 2 -6.93 6.10 11.51
N VAL A 3 -6.24 5.14 10.91
CA VAL A 3 -5.10 4.44 11.54
C VAL A 3 -3.84 5.32 11.62
N LEU A 4 -3.61 6.19 10.64
CA LEU A 4 -2.38 6.99 10.57
C LEU A 4 -2.47 8.34 11.31
N GLN A 5 -3.68 8.90 11.45
CA GLN A 5 -3.88 10.20 12.10
C GLN A 5 -3.43 10.30 13.57
N PRO A 6 -3.59 9.26 14.41
CA PRO A 6 -3.12 9.31 15.79
C PRO A 6 -1.59 9.28 15.92
N ILE A 7 -0.87 8.78 14.91
CA ILE A 7 0.57 8.53 14.98
C ILE A 7 1.35 9.84 14.88
N PHE A 8 0.94 10.75 13.99
CA PHE A 8 1.66 11.99 13.73
C PHE A 8 0.73 13.18 13.46
N SER A 9 1.13 14.37 13.93
CA SER A 9 0.40 15.62 13.68
C SER A 9 0.72 16.26 12.32
N ARG A 10 1.86 15.90 11.72
CA ARG A 10 2.33 16.38 10.41
C ARG A 10 3.05 15.22 9.70
N PRO A 11 2.87 15.05 8.39
CA PRO A 11 2.07 15.87 7.45
C PRO A 11 0.55 15.68 7.57
N LYS A 12 -0.25 16.69 7.18
CA LYS A 12 -1.73 16.59 7.21
C LYS A 12 -2.23 15.70 6.07
N LEU A 13 -2.94 14.62 6.42
CA LEU A 13 -3.55 13.72 5.45
C LEU A 13 -4.78 14.37 4.80
N ARG A 14 -4.64 14.86 3.56
CA ARG A 14 -5.73 15.43 2.74
C ARG A 14 -6.08 14.49 1.60
N SER A 15 -7.35 14.40 1.22
CA SER A 15 -7.82 13.56 0.10
C SER A 15 -7.05 13.80 -1.20
N ARG A 16 -6.77 15.08 -1.53
CA ARG A 16 -5.98 15.48 -2.70
C ARG A 16 -4.54 14.93 -2.70
N LEU A 17 -3.92 14.75 -1.53
CA LEU A 17 -2.58 14.19 -1.42
C LEU A 17 -2.58 12.66 -1.46
N LEU A 18 -3.75 12.04 -1.27
CA LEU A 18 -3.88 10.58 -1.18
C LEU A 18 -4.40 9.98 -2.51
N SER A 19 -4.95 10.81 -3.40
CA SER A 19 -5.34 10.41 -4.75
C SER A 19 -4.13 10.24 -5.70
N LYS A 20 -3.09 11.08 -5.56
CA LYS A 20 -1.80 10.93 -6.26
C LYS A 20 -0.68 11.41 -5.32
N PRO A 21 -0.17 10.53 -4.43
CA PRO A 21 0.79 10.94 -3.42
C PRO A 21 2.14 11.31 -4.05
N PRO A 22 2.62 12.56 -3.92
CA PRO A 22 3.97 12.89 -4.35
C PRO A 22 4.99 12.17 -3.46
N PHE A 23 6.13 11.73 -4.00
CA PHE A 23 7.15 11.00 -3.25
C PHE A 23 7.54 11.70 -1.94
N ARG A 24 7.64 13.04 -1.97
CA ARG A 24 7.94 13.84 -0.78
C ARG A 24 6.95 13.59 0.36
N PHE A 25 5.67 13.51 0.05
CA PHE A 25 4.63 13.26 1.04
C PHE A 25 4.70 11.84 1.60
N ILE A 26 5.01 10.84 0.76
CA ILE A 26 5.22 9.46 1.19
C ILE A 26 6.40 9.39 2.18
N HIS A 27 7.53 10.01 1.82
CA HIS A 27 8.73 10.06 2.66
C HIS A 27 8.45 10.78 3.99
N ASP A 28 7.78 11.94 3.96
CA ASP A 28 7.43 12.67 5.18
C ASP A 28 6.52 11.85 6.12
N ILE A 29 5.61 11.01 5.58
CA ILE A 29 4.78 10.09 6.40
C ILE A 29 5.63 9.00 7.02
N VAL A 30 6.45 8.32 6.21
CA VAL A 30 7.31 7.23 6.69
C VAL A 30 8.24 7.77 7.78
N PHE A 31 8.88 8.91 7.55
CA PHE A 31 9.74 9.56 8.54
C PHE A 31 8.98 9.97 9.81
N ALA A 32 7.77 10.50 9.69
CA ALA A 32 6.95 10.84 10.85
C ALA A 32 6.57 9.61 11.69
N ILE A 33 6.30 8.47 11.06
CA ILE A 33 6.05 7.19 11.76
C ILE A 33 7.34 6.77 12.48
N ILE A 34 8.47 6.72 11.79
CA ILE A 34 9.78 6.35 12.38
C ILE A 34 10.10 7.24 13.58
N GLN A 35 9.87 8.55 13.47
CA GLN A 35 10.14 9.48 14.56
C GLN A 35 9.21 9.26 15.78
N SER A 36 7.97 8.84 15.53
CA SER A 36 6.94 8.69 16.58
C SER A 36 7.04 7.35 17.28
N THR A 37 7.24 6.26 16.54
CA THR A 37 7.27 4.88 17.05
C THR A 37 8.68 4.39 17.34
N LYS A 38 9.72 5.06 16.80
CA LYS A 38 11.12 4.59 16.78
C LYS A 38 11.30 3.22 16.10
N PHE A 39 10.36 2.86 15.23
CA PHE A 39 10.39 1.66 14.40
C PHE A 39 10.47 2.04 12.92
N PRO A 40 11.31 1.37 12.11
CA PRO A 40 12.23 0.28 12.46
C PRO A 40 13.42 0.77 13.30
N PRO A 41 14.01 -0.08 14.16
CA PRO A 41 15.21 0.28 14.90
C PRO A 41 16.35 0.69 13.96
N THR A 42 17.25 1.50 14.49
CA THR A 42 18.38 2.09 13.76
C THR A 42 19.17 1.03 13.01
N GLY A 43 19.33 1.20 11.69
CA GLY A 43 20.13 0.31 10.84
C GLY A 43 19.46 -0.12 9.54
N LEU A 44 18.13 -0.03 9.42
CA LEU A 44 17.43 -0.37 8.16
C LEU A 44 17.58 0.71 7.08
N PHE A 45 17.37 1.97 7.47
CA PHE A 45 17.56 3.13 6.61
C PHE A 45 18.88 3.83 6.95
N THR A 46 19.63 4.20 5.92
CA THR A 46 20.84 5.00 6.06
C THR A 46 20.51 6.46 6.38
N GLU A 47 21.44 7.20 6.98
CA GLU A 47 21.24 8.63 7.27
C GLU A 47 20.95 9.45 6.00
N ALA A 48 21.51 9.04 4.87
CA ALA A 48 21.24 9.64 3.57
C ALA A 48 19.79 9.42 3.10
N GLU A 49 19.19 8.28 3.44
CA GLU A 49 17.78 7.95 3.12
C GLU A 49 16.78 8.60 4.08
N LEU A 50 17.22 8.94 5.30
CA LEU A 50 16.42 9.72 6.23
C LEU A 50 16.30 11.19 5.81
N ASP A 51 17.26 11.71 5.03
CA ASP A 51 17.16 13.04 4.43
C ASP A 51 16.44 13.02 3.08
N SER A 52 15.31 13.68 3.06
CA SER A 52 14.53 14.01 1.88
C SER A 52 15.28 14.75 0.75
N SER A 53 16.40 15.43 1.04
CA SER A 53 17.18 16.20 0.06
C SER A 53 17.95 15.30 -0.92
N THR A 54 18.36 14.12 -0.47
CA THR A 54 19.13 13.11 -1.21
C THR A 54 18.39 12.59 -2.45
N PHE A 55 17.05 12.61 -2.41
CA PHE A 55 16.20 12.00 -3.45
C PHE A 55 15.82 12.92 -4.61
N LYS A 56 16.24 14.19 -4.63
CA LYS A 56 15.75 15.17 -5.62
C LYS A 56 15.93 14.72 -7.07
N ASN A 57 17.12 14.21 -7.40
CA ASN A 57 17.48 13.84 -8.78
C ASN A 57 17.73 12.34 -8.97
N ASN A 58 17.74 11.55 -7.90
CA ASN A 58 18.09 10.12 -7.95
C ASN A 58 16.83 9.26 -7.94
N LYS A 59 16.36 8.86 -9.13
CA LYS A 59 15.21 7.95 -9.27
C LYS A 59 15.49 6.58 -8.64
N GLU A 60 16.70 6.05 -8.82
CA GLU A 60 17.11 4.75 -8.29
C GLU A 60 17.09 4.73 -6.76
N ALA A 61 17.55 5.80 -6.11
CA ALA A 61 17.47 5.92 -4.66
C ALA A 61 16.03 5.89 -4.14
N LYS A 62 15.07 6.50 -4.87
CA LYS A 62 13.64 6.42 -4.49
C LYS A 62 13.10 4.99 -4.59
N ILE A 63 13.53 4.27 -5.61
CA ILE A 63 13.12 2.87 -5.85
C ILE A 63 13.69 2.00 -4.72
N ALA A 64 14.99 2.06 -4.45
CA ALA A 64 15.63 1.29 -3.39
C ALA A 64 15.04 1.57 -2.00
N PHE A 65 14.72 2.84 -1.69
CA PHE A 65 14.05 3.20 -0.45
C PHE A 65 12.66 2.56 -0.31
N LEU A 66 11.88 2.53 -1.39
CA LEU A 66 10.55 1.93 -1.38
C LEU A 66 10.62 0.41 -1.37
N ASP A 67 11.58 -0.21 -2.04
CA ASP A 67 11.78 -1.66 -2.04
C ASP A 67 12.09 -2.15 -0.63
N LYS A 68 12.98 -1.47 0.12
CA LYS A 68 13.23 -1.72 1.55
C LYS A 68 11.95 -1.68 2.38
N LEU A 69 11.13 -0.65 2.17
CA LEU A 69 9.88 -0.46 2.91
C LEU A 69 8.88 -1.58 2.60
N ILE A 70 8.75 -1.96 1.32
CA ILE A 70 7.86 -3.03 0.88
C ILE A 70 8.32 -4.37 1.45
N ALA A 71 9.62 -4.67 1.37
CA ALA A 71 10.20 -5.89 1.89
C ALA A 71 9.98 -6.01 3.41
N LEU A 72 10.17 -4.92 4.16
CA LEU A 72 9.88 -4.87 5.59
C LEU A 72 8.40 -5.17 5.89
N VAL A 73 7.48 -4.52 5.18
CA VAL A 73 6.04 -4.73 5.42
C VAL A 73 5.61 -6.15 5.03
N ASN A 74 6.17 -6.71 3.96
CA ASN A 74 5.87 -8.06 3.49
C ASN A 74 6.46 -9.13 4.41
N ALA A 75 7.63 -8.90 5.00
CA ALA A 75 8.25 -9.81 5.97
C ALA A 75 7.39 -10.01 7.22
N SER A 76 6.58 -9.03 7.59
CA SER A 76 5.69 -9.11 8.75
C SER A 76 4.34 -9.74 8.49
N ARG A 77 3.89 -9.77 7.23
CA ARG A 77 2.49 -10.05 6.89
C ARG A 77 2.38 -11.37 6.19
N GLU A 78 1.32 -12.11 6.52
CA GLU A 78 0.94 -13.32 5.78
C GLU A 78 0.44 -13.00 4.37
N SER A 79 -0.18 -11.82 4.19
CA SER A 79 -0.65 -11.33 2.90
C SER A 79 0.25 -10.18 2.41
N PRO A 80 1.04 -10.40 1.34
CA PRO A 80 1.96 -9.41 0.80
C PRO A 80 1.20 -8.29 0.10
N VAL A 81 1.76 -7.08 0.14
CA VAL A 81 1.24 -5.93 -0.58
C VAL A 81 1.72 -6.03 -2.04
N LEU A 82 0.78 -6.21 -2.97
CA LEU A 82 1.03 -6.22 -4.42
C LEU A 82 1.29 -4.80 -4.94
N VAL A 83 2.47 -4.25 -4.65
CA VAL A 83 2.87 -2.92 -5.10
C VAL A 83 4.33 -2.92 -5.54
N GLU A 84 4.62 -2.22 -6.62
CA GLU A 84 5.98 -2.06 -7.14
C GLU A 84 6.48 -0.64 -6.93
N SER A 85 7.71 -0.50 -6.45
CA SER A 85 8.35 0.79 -6.21
C SER A 85 8.40 1.69 -7.44
N ARG A 86 8.57 1.10 -8.63
CA ARG A 86 8.57 1.82 -9.91
C ARG A 86 7.25 2.53 -10.17
N ASN A 87 6.13 1.87 -9.88
CA ASN A 87 4.78 2.39 -10.08
C ASN A 87 4.48 3.51 -9.07
N ILE A 88 4.89 3.34 -7.81
CA ILE A 88 4.77 4.39 -6.78
C ILE A 88 5.53 5.65 -7.22
N VAL A 89 6.78 5.51 -7.68
CA VAL A 89 7.60 6.67 -8.12
C VAL A 89 7.01 7.35 -9.35
N ALA A 90 6.36 6.59 -10.24
CA ALA A 90 5.64 7.13 -11.39
C ALA A 90 4.29 7.80 -11.01
N GLY A 91 3.84 7.68 -9.76
CA GLY A 91 2.52 8.14 -9.33
C GLY A 91 1.37 7.24 -9.81
N ALA A 92 1.68 6.01 -10.22
CA ALA A 92 0.72 4.96 -10.50
C ALA A 92 0.35 4.21 -9.21
N GLN A 93 -0.85 3.61 -9.17
CA GLN A 93 -1.34 2.80 -8.04
C GLN A 93 -1.44 3.54 -6.67
N PRO A 94 -2.21 4.64 -6.57
CA PRO A 94 -2.37 5.38 -5.31
C PRO A 94 -3.06 4.54 -4.22
N ALA A 95 -3.99 3.66 -4.59
CA ALA A 95 -4.70 2.79 -3.65
C ALA A 95 -3.75 1.79 -2.96
N SER A 96 -2.90 1.11 -3.73
CA SER A 96 -1.90 0.17 -3.20
C SER A 96 -0.86 0.88 -2.35
N THR A 97 -0.40 2.06 -2.78
CA THR A 97 0.53 2.91 -2.01
C THR A 97 -0.06 3.28 -0.64
N LEU A 98 -1.34 3.65 -0.60
CA LEU A 98 -2.01 3.96 0.65
C LEU A 98 -2.13 2.72 1.54
N ASN A 99 -2.42 1.56 0.97
CA ASN A 99 -2.50 0.32 1.73
C ASN A 99 -1.14 -0.04 2.36
N LEU A 100 -0.04 0.14 1.61
CA LEU A 100 1.34 -0.01 2.11
C LEU A 100 1.58 0.90 3.32
N LEU A 101 1.25 2.20 3.21
CA LEU A 101 1.46 3.16 4.30
C LEU A 101 0.63 2.82 5.55
N VAL A 102 -0.62 2.40 5.36
CA VAL A 102 -1.48 1.97 6.48
C VAL A 102 -0.93 0.69 7.11
N ALA A 103 -0.47 -0.28 6.31
CA ALA A 103 0.13 -1.51 6.81
C ALA A 103 1.40 -1.24 7.62
N PHE A 104 2.28 -0.35 7.12
CA PHE A 104 3.47 0.06 7.84
C PHE A 104 3.14 0.77 9.17
N GLY A 105 2.15 1.66 9.17
CA GLY A 105 1.72 2.34 10.39
C GLY A 105 1.14 1.39 11.44
N LYS A 106 0.42 0.33 11.04
CA LYS A 106 -0.05 -0.73 11.96
C LYS A 106 1.11 -1.51 12.53
N LEU A 107 2.01 -1.99 11.66
CA LEU A 107 3.21 -2.72 12.06
C LEU A 107 4.05 -1.93 13.07
N ALA A 108 4.14 -0.62 12.90
CA ALA A 108 4.87 0.26 13.79
C ALA A 108 4.18 0.50 15.16
N GLN A 109 2.89 0.16 15.29
CA GLN A 109 2.12 0.24 16.53
C GLN A 109 1.98 -1.11 17.24
N ASP A 110 2.20 -2.21 16.52
CA ASP A 110 2.05 -3.57 17.03
C ASP A 110 3.31 -3.97 17.84
N ASP A 111 3.21 -3.93 19.17
CA ASP A 111 4.31 -4.29 20.09
C ASP A 111 4.57 -5.82 20.18
N ASP A 112 3.64 -6.64 19.69
CA ASP A 112 3.72 -8.11 19.74
C ASP A 112 4.71 -8.71 18.72
N ILE A 113 5.18 -7.89 17.77
CA ILE A 113 6.01 -8.34 16.65
C ILE A 113 7.48 -8.12 16.99
N ASP A 114 8.30 -9.17 16.87
CA ASP A 114 9.76 -9.04 17.05
C ASP A 114 10.38 -8.30 15.86
N HIS A 115 10.49 -6.98 16.02
CA HIS A 115 11.07 -6.04 15.07
C HIS A 115 12.52 -6.38 14.68
N ALA A 116 13.32 -6.98 15.58
CA ALA A 116 14.73 -7.27 15.31
C ALA A 116 14.87 -8.44 14.33
N SER A 117 14.08 -9.51 14.53
CA SER A 117 14.04 -10.66 13.62
C SER A 117 13.53 -10.25 12.23
N LEU A 118 12.58 -9.32 12.16
CA LEU A 118 11.99 -8.83 10.92
C LEU A 118 13.00 -8.11 10.03
N ILE A 119 13.86 -7.29 10.64
CA ILE A 119 14.93 -6.60 9.92
C ILE A 119 15.95 -7.58 9.39
N GLN A 120 16.35 -8.57 10.19
CA GLN A 120 17.29 -9.60 9.74
C GLN A 120 16.75 -10.36 8.52
N LEU A 121 15.47 -10.75 8.55
CA LEU A 121 14.82 -11.40 7.42
C LEU A 121 14.82 -10.48 6.19
N THR A 122 14.47 -9.20 6.36
CA THR A 122 14.44 -8.21 5.28
C THR A 122 15.82 -8.03 4.63
N THR A 123 16.86 -7.78 5.44
CA THR A 123 18.24 -7.62 4.94
C THR A 123 18.77 -8.88 4.27
N ARG A 124 18.34 -10.07 4.71
CA ARG A 124 18.73 -11.34 4.11
C ARG A 124 18.04 -11.58 2.77
N THR A 125 16.79 -11.14 2.61
CA THR A 125 16.08 -11.24 1.33
C THR A 125 16.74 -10.36 0.26
N GLU A 126 17.20 -9.16 0.61
CA GLU A 126 17.96 -8.30 -0.32
C GLU A 126 19.27 -8.94 -0.80
N MET A 127 19.88 -9.83 0.00
CA MET A 127 21.07 -10.59 -0.39
C MET A 127 20.75 -11.86 -1.20
N ALA A 128 19.49 -12.32 -1.22
CA ALA A 128 19.07 -13.56 -1.87
C ALA A 128 18.44 -13.34 -3.26
N GLU A 129 18.11 -12.10 -3.63
CA GLU A 129 17.52 -11.76 -4.93
C GLU A 129 18.53 -11.74 -6.10
N GLU A 130 19.83 -11.98 -5.86
CA GLU A 130 20.82 -12.19 -6.95
C GLU A 130 20.79 -13.59 -7.57
N GLU A 131 20.06 -14.56 -7.00
CA GLU A 131 19.98 -15.94 -7.52
C GLU A 131 18.53 -16.45 -7.68
N SER A 132 17.67 -15.76 -8.42
CA SER A 132 16.53 -16.43 -9.10
C SER A 132 15.91 -15.55 -10.20
N LYS A 133 16.45 -15.67 -11.42
CA LYS A 133 15.78 -15.15 -12.62
C LYS A 133 15.90 -16.10 -13.82
N VAL A 134 15.04 -17.12 -13.82
CA VAL A 134 14.57 -17.98 -14.93
C VAL A 134 13.18 -18.43 -14.46
N ASP A 135 12.06 -18.39 -15.18
CA ASP A 135 11.59 -17.96 -16.50
C ASP A 135 10.05 -18.07 -16.40
N GLY A 136 9.27 -17.33 -17.19
CA GLY A 136 7.81 -17.52 -17.20
C GLY A 136 6.95 -16.39 -17.75
N THR A 137 7.11 -16.11 -19.03
CA THR A 137 6.36 -15.21 -19.92
C THR A 137 4.85 -15.51 -20.09
N SER A 138 4.02 -14.47 -20.21
CA SER A 138 3.00 -14.21 -21.26
C SER A 138 2.24 -12.91 -20.92
N GLU A 139 2.47 -11.78 -21.61
CA GLU A 139 1.80 -11.32 -22.87
C GLU A 139 0.27 -11.46 -22.83
N GLU A 140 -0.57 -10.50 -23.21
CA GLU A 140 -0.50 -9.12 -23.69
C GLU A 140 -1.96 -8.63 -23.63
N THR A 141 -2.21 -7.34 -23.44
CA THR A 141 -3.21 -6.63 -24.25
C THR A 141 -2.92 -5.14 -24.21
N LYS A 142 -2.49 -4.66 -25.37
CA LYS A 142 -2.29 -3.25 -25.70
C LYS A 142 -3.65 -2.69 -26.08
N GLU A 143 -4.06 -1.60 -25.44
CA GLU A 143 -4.99 -0.66 -26.06
C GLU A 143 -4.44 0.76 -25.87
N ASP A 144 -4.30 1.41 -27.01
CA ASP A 144 -3.74 2.73 -27.24
C ASP A 144 -4.59 3.83 -26.57
N PHE A 145 -3.96 4.82 -25.91
CA PHE A 145 -4.62 6.11 -25.78
C PHE A 145 -3.65 7.29 -25.80
N ASP A 146 -3.92 8.10 -26.81
CA ASP A 146 -3.31 9.30 -27.34
C ASP A 146 -2.91 10.37 -26.30
N GLU A 147 -1.68 10.86 -26.46
CA GLU A 147 -1.15 12.06 -25.82
C GLU A 147 -1.56 13.27 -26.67
N SER A 148 -2.48 14.10 -26.16
CA SER A 148 -2.56 15.49 -26.58
C SER A 148 -2.96 16.43 -25.44
N LYS A 149 -2.12 17.46 -25.33
CA LYS A 149 -2.14 18.61 -24.41
C LYS A 149 -3.51 19.27 -24.29
N VAL A 150 -3.81 19.83 -23.12
CA VAL A 150 -3.99 21.28 -22.86
C VAL A 150 -4.34 21.45 -21.37
N TYR A 151 -3.45 22.09 -20.60
CA TYR A 151 -3.87 22.86 -19.42
C TYR A 151 -3.58 24.32 -19.76
N GLU A 152 -4.49 24.90 -20.53
CA GLU A 152 -4.63 26.35 -20.54
C GLU A 152 -5.14 26.76 -19.17
N ASN A 153 -4.43 27.73 -18.60
CA ASN A 153 -4.92 28.53 -17.51
C ASN A 153 -6.23 29.18 -17.94
N ASP A 154 -7.23 29.19 -17.07
CA ASP A 154 -7.93 30.43 -16.77
C ASP A 154 -8.68 30.33 -15.43
N ILE A 155 -8.52 31.41 -14.69
CA ILE A 155 -9.18 31.81 -13.45
C ILE A 155 -10.58 32.33 -13.84
N VAL A 156 -11.64 32.05 -13.05
CA VAL A 156 -12.63 33.04 -12.52
C VAL A 156 -13.67 32.34 -11.62
N GLU A 157 -13.65 32.75 -10.34
CA GLU A 157 -14.69 33.09 -9.34
C GLU A 157 -16.16 32.55 -9.36
N GLU A 158 -16.60 32.32 -8.11
CA GLU A 158 -17.90 32.55 -7.44
C GLU A 158 -19.24 31.84 -7.77
N GLY A 159 -19.80 31.25 -6.69
CA GLY A 159 -21.23 31.18 -6.33
C GLY A 159 -22.08 30.11 -7.05
N LYS A 160 -23.19 29.58 -6.54
CA LYS A 160 -23.91 29.58 -5.26
C LYS A 160 -25.13 28.64 -5.45
N ASP A 161 -25.32 27.71 -4.51
CA ASP A 161 -26.54 27.03 -4.02
C ASP A 161 -27.55 26.27 -4.94
N ASP A 162 -28.16 25.24 -4.33
CA ASP A 162 -29.48 24.58 -4.59
C ASP A 162 -29.58 23.53 -5.73
N ASP A 163 -30.29 22.39 -5.70
CA ASP A 163 -31.08 21.61 -4.73
C ASP A 163 -31.53 20.28 -5.43
N LEU A 164 -31.84 19.24 -4.64
CA LEU A 164 -32.60 17.98 -4.88
C LEU A 164 -32.28 16.91 -5.96
N GLY A 165 -32.26 15.66 -5.46
CA GLY A 165 -32.96 14.48 -6.00
C GLY A 165 -32.21 13.67 -7.05
N GLU A 166 -32.33 12.35 -7.20
CA GLU A 166 -33.00 11.25 -6.49
C GLU A 166 -32.42 9.95 -7.11
N VAL A 167 -32.55 8.85 -6.38
CA VAL A 167 -32.05 7.48 -6.64
C VAL A 167 -32.56 6.89 -7.96
N CYS A 168 -31.68 6.15 -8.67
CA CYS A 168 -32.08 5.04 -9.54
C CYS A 168 -31.23 3.80 -9.27
N ASN A 169 -31.84 2.82 -8.60
CA ASN A 169 -31.44 1.41 -8.59
C ASN A 169 -31.60 0.81 -10.00
N SER A 170 -30.61 0.03 -10.45
CA SER A 170 -30.86 -1.20 -11.22
C SER A 170 -29.60 -2.06 -11.21
N GLU A 171 -29.80 -3.31 -10.82
CA GLU A 171 -28.84 -4.38 -10.63
C GLU A 171 -28.14 -4.77 -11.93
N CYS A 172 -26.88 -5.21 -11.85
CA CYS A 172 -26.46 -6.57 -12.22
C CYS A 172 -24.92 -6.68 -12.28
N PHE A 173 -24.29 -7.02 -11.16
CA PHE A 173 -23.08 -7.83 -11.18
C PHE A 173 -22.99 -8.56 -9.84
N GLN A 174 -23.68 -9.69 -9.74
CA GLN A 174 -23.58 -10.59 -8.58
C GLN A 174 -22.19 -11.24 -8.56
N SER A 175 -21.20 -10.53 -8.02
CA SER A 175 -20.01 -11.18 -7.49
C SER A 175 -20.40 -11.89 -6.20
N MET A 176 -20.42 -13.22 -6.21
CA MET A 176 -20.72 -14.04 -5.04
C MET A 176 -19.91 -13.56 -3.83
N SER A 177 -20.61 -13.22 -2.77
CA SER A 177 -20.01 -12.66 -1.56
C SER A 177 -19.25 -13.73 -0.77
N MET A 178 -18.17 -13.35 -0.09
CA MET A 178 -17.39 -14.23 0.80
C MET A 178 -18.26 -14.96 1.84
N THR A 179 -19.43 -14.43 2.19
CA THR A 179 -20.36 -15.07 3.13
C THR A 179 -20.96 -16.37 2.57
N ASP A 180 -21.18 -16.48 1.25
CA ASP A 180 -21.66 -17.71 0.62
C ASP A 180 -20.58 -18.81 0.59
N ALA A 181 -19.31 -18.42 0.49
CA ALA A 181 -18.18 -19.35 0.57
C ALA A 181 -18.01 -19.89 2.00
N ILE A 182 -18.15 -19.03 3.01
CA ILE A 182 -18.10 -19.44 4.43
C ILE A 182 -19.28 -20.36 4.78
N ALA A 183 -20.49 -20.07 4.27
CA ALA A 183 -21.66 -20.92 4.50
C ALA A 183 -21.45 -22.36 3.99
N ARG A 184 -20.86 -22.55 2.81
CA ARG A 184 -20.54 -23.88 2.27
C ARG A 184 -19.50 -24.64 3.09
N ILE A 185 -18.49 -23.94 3.61
CA ILE A 185 -17.46 -24.56 4.44
C ILE A 185 -18.06 -25.04 5.77
N ILE A 186 -18.90 -24.23 6.41
CA ILE A 186 -19.59 -24.60 7.67
C ILE A 186 -20.53 -25.79 7.46
N GLU A 187 -21.29 -25.80 6.35
CA GLU A 187 -22.21 -26.90 6.02
C GLU A 187 -21.44 -28.22 5.77
N SER A 188 -20.28 -28.15 5.11
CA SER A 188 -19.41 -29.32 4.92
C SER A 188 -18.81 -29.86 6.23
N ALA A 189 -18.46 -28.98 7.18
CA ALA A 189 -17.92 -29.38 8.47
C ALA A 189 -18.97 -30.09 9.35
N SER A 190 -20.23 -29.63 9.31
CA SER A 190 -21.33 -30.27 10.03
C SER A 190 -21.61 -31.71 9.56
N ILE A 191 -21.41 -32.00 8.27
CA ILE A 191 -21.57 -33.35 7.72
C ILE A 191 -20.45 -34.28 8.21
N ILE A 192 -19.22 -33.78 8.31
CA ILE A 192 -18.06 -34.57 8.74
C ILE A 192 -18.16 -34.96 10.23
N GLU A 193 -18.62 -34.07 11.11
CA GLU A 193 -18.82 -34.41 12.54
C GLU A 193 -19.93 -35.46 12.75
N SER A 194 -20.98 -35.43 11.92
CA SER A 194 -22.05 -36.45 11.98
C SER A 194 -21.55 -37.85 11.58
N LEU A 195 -20.54 -37.95 10.71
CA LEU A 195 -19.96 -39.23 10.28
C LEU A 195 -18.98 -39.83 11.30
N PHE A 196 -18.43 -39.02 12.21
CA PHE A 196 -17.41 -39.45 13.16
C PHE A 196 -17.94 -39.78 14.56
N THR A 197 -19.23 -39.49 14.83
CA THR A 197 -19.84 -39.65 16.17
C THR A 197 -20.64 -40.97 16.34
N GLU A 198 -20.79 -41.78 15.29
CA GLU A 198 -21.50 -43.08 15.34
C GLU A 198 -20.58 -44.32 15.38
N ARG A 199 -19.42 -44.27 16.06
CA ARG A 199 -18.63 -45.48 16.40
C ARG A 199 -18.09 -45.48 17.82
#